data_AF-A0A0K1EDJ4-F1
#
_entry.id   AF-A0A0K1EDJ4-F1
#
_cell.length_a   1.000
_cell.length_b   1.000
_cell.length_c   1.000
_cell.angle_alpha   90.00
_cell.angle_beta   90.00
_cell.angle_gamma   90.00
#
_symmetry.space_group_name_H-M   'P 1'
#
loop_
_entity.id
_entity.type
_entity.pdbx_description
1 polymer ?
#
loop_
_entity_poly.entity_id
_entity_poly.type
_entity_poly.pdbx_seq_one_letter_code
_entity_poly.pdbx_strand_id
1 'polypeptide(L)'
;MHRKVSELCERGDAHVEAGELDRAVERYEEALSLLPRPLHQWHAATWILTALGETLYFQKQHQEAVSALLEALRCPRGLGNPLVHLRLGQAALGLGDDSLAREHLARAYLAAAEEVFQGEDPRHLEIAREAAGARLESAQAHVDEVALGDASREP
;
A
#
# COMPACT_ATOMS: atom_id res chain seq x y z
N MET A 1 -23.23 -12.46 5.65
CA MET A 1 -22.30 -11.50 5.05
C MET A 1 -20.84 -11.92 5.25
N HIS A 2 -20.30 -11.88 6.48
CA HIS A 2 -18.90 -12.22 6.75
C HIS A 2 -18.42 -13.55 6.16
N ARG A 3 -19.16 -14.65 6.35
CA ARG A 3 -18.79 -15.96 5.78
C ARG A 3 -18.64 -15.94 4.25
N LYS A 4 -19.53 -15.22 3.54
CA LYS A 4 -19.51 -15.20 2.07
C LYS A 4 -18.37 -14.34 1.54
N VAL A 5 -18.08 -13.22 2.21
CA VAL A 5 -16.91 -12.38 1.91
C VAL A 5 -15.63 -13.20 2.08
N SER A 6 -15.48 -13.92 3.20
CA SER A 6 -14.31 -14.78 3.44
C SER A 6 -14.16 -15.88 2.38
N GLU A 7 -15.25 -16.59 2.05
CA GLU A 7 -15.25 -17.64 1.02
C GLU A 7 -14.83 -17.10 -0.36
N LEU A 8 -15.26 -15.88 -0.71
CA LEU A 8 -14.88 -15.25 -1.97
C LEU A 8 -13.40 -14.83 -1.96
N CYS A 9 -12.90 -14.27 -0.85
CA CYS A 9 -11.47 -13.98 -0.71
C CYS A 9 -10.61 -15.23 -0.81
N GLU A 10 -10.95 -16.30 -0.09
CA GLU A 10 -10.22 -17.58 -0.13
C GLU A 10 -10.17 -18.16 -1.54
N ARG A 11 -11.25 -18.03 -2.32
CA ARG A 11 -11.28 -18.42 -3.73
C ARG A 11 -10.43 -17.50 -4.60
N GLY A 12 -10.43 -16.20 -4.33
CA GLY A 12 -9.54 -15.25 -4.99
C GLY A 12 -8.08 -15.63 -4.78
N ASP A 13 -7.69 -15.89 -3.53
CA ASP A 13 -6.32 -16.27 -3.16
C ASP A 13 -5.92 -17.58 -3.86
N ALA A 14 -6.80 -18.59 -3.87
CA ALA A 14 -6.57 -19.83 -4.59
C ALA A 14 -6.40 -19.64 -6.12
N HIS A 15 -7.14 -18.69 -6.72
CA HIS A 15 -6.95 -18.33 -8.13
C HIS A 15 -5.62 -17.61 -8.36
N VAL A 16 -5.15 -16.76 -7.44
CA VAL A 16 -3.81 -16.14 -7.50
C VAL A 16 -2.72 -17.21 -7.47
N GLU A 17 -2.80 -18.16 -6.54
CA GLU A 17 -1.86 -19.28 -6.42
C GLU A 17 -1.82 -20.15 -7.70
N ALA A 18 -2.97 -20.30 -8.37
CA ALA A 18 -3.09 -20.99 -9.65
C ALA A 18 -2.68 -20.15 -10.88
N GLY A 19 -2.34 -18.87 -10.71
CA GLY A 19 -2.03 -17.93 -11.79
C GLY A 19 -3.25 -17.47 -12.60
N GLU A 20 -4.47 -17.76 -12.13
CA GLU A 20 -5.74 -17.40 -12.76
C GLU A 20 -6.19 -15.99 -12.35
N LEU A 21 -5.35 -14.98 -12.62
CA LEU A 21 -5.51 -13.64 -12.05
C LEU A 21 -6.85 -12.96 -12.39
N ASP A 22 -7.38 -13.15 -13.61
CA ASP A 22 -8.68 -12.59 -14.00
C ASP A 22 -9.81 -13.12 -13.10
N ARG A 23 -9.78 -14.42 -12.78
CA ARG A 23 -10.77 -15.03 -11.89
C ARG A 23 -10.58 -14.57 -10.44
N ALA A 24 -9.33 -14.32 -10.02
CA ALA A 24 -9.06 -13.77 -8.70
C ALA A 24 -9.68 -12.38 -8.55
N VAL A 25 -9.46 -11.49 -9.53
CA VAL A 25 -10.07 -10.15 -9.58
C VAL A 25 -11.60 -10.25 -9.45
N GLU A 26 -12.26 -11.09 -10.26
CA GLU A 26 -13.71 -11.26 -10.17
C GLU A 26 -14.19 -11.62 -8.75
N ARG A 27 -13.48 -12.53 -8.08
CA ARG A 27 -13.87 -12.96 -6.72
C ARG A 27 -13.67 -11.86 -5.69
N TYR A 28 -12.59 -11.08 -5.78
CA TYR A 28 -12.37 -9.94 -4.88
C TYR A 28 -13.38 -8.81 -5.13
N GLU A 29 -13.72 -8.51 -6.39
CA GLU A 29 -14.76 -7.53 -6.72
C GLU A 29 -16.15 -7.96 -6.22
N GLU A 30 -16.50 -9.25 -6.38
CA GLU A 30 -17.70 -9.81 -5.78
C GLU A 30 -17.69 -9.65 -4.25
N ALA A 31 -16.58 -9.98 -3.58
CA ALA A 31 -16.45 -9.84 -2.13
C ALA A 31 -16.62 -8.38 -1.68
N LEU A 32 -16.03 -7.44 -2.42
CA LEU A 32 -16.13 -6.00 -2.15
C LEU A 32 -17.56 -5.50 -2.32
N SER A 33 -18.29 -5.98 -3.33
CA SER A 33 -19.68 -5.61 -3.62
C SER A 33 -20.66 -6.01 -2.50
N LEU A 34 -20.31 -7.01 -1.69
CA LEU A 34 -21.12 -7.45 -0.55
C LEU A 34 -20.96 -6.54 0.67
N LEU A 35 -19.96 -5.66 0.71
CA LEU A 35 -19.76 -4.73 1.82
C LEU A 35 -20.71 -3.53 1.71
N PRO A 36 -21.45 -3.18 2.77
CA PRO A 36 -22.29 -1.99 2.77
C PRO A 36 -21.47 -0.72 2.58
N ARG A 37 -22.02 0.26 1.86
CA ARG A 37 -21.41 1.60 1.83
C ARG A 37 -21.68 2.34 3.15
N PRO A 38 -20.75 3.19 3.60
CA PRO A 38 -19.45 3.47 2.99
C PRO A 38 -18.37 2.40 3.27
N LEU A 39 -17.59 2.02 2.25
CA LEU A 39 -16.58 0.95 2.34
C LEU A 39 -15.50 1.22 3.41
N HIS A 40 -15.13 2.48 3.58
CA HIS A 40 -14.08 2.96 4.49
C HIS A 40 -14.39 2.80 5.98
N GLN A 41 -15.54 2.23 6.35
CA GLN A 41 -15.85 1.82 7.73
C GLN A 41 -15.50 0.34 8.00
N TRP A 42 -15.20 -0.44 6.96
CA TRP A 42 -15.05 -1.88 7.07
C TRP A 42 -13.58 -2.29 7.01
N HIS A 43 -13.10 -2.95 8.06
CA HIS A 43 -11.76 -3.53 8.07
C HIS A 43 -11.56 -4.57 6.95
N ALA A 44 -12.61 -5.32 6.60
CA ALA A 44 -12.59 -6.26 5.49
C ALA A 44 -12.32 -5.58 4.14
N ALA A 45 -12.75 -4.32 3.96
CA ALA A 45 -12.48 -3.58 2.72
C ALA A 45 -10.98 -3.38 2.52
N THR A 46 -10.21 -3.11 3.59
CA THR A 46 -8.75 -3.00 3.52
C THR A 46 -8.14 -4.27 2.94
N TRP A 47 -8.55 -5.45 3.43
CA TRP A 47 -7.98 -6.73 3.01
C TRP A 47 -8.32 -7.04 1.55
N ILE A 48 -9.60 -6.87 1.17
CA ILE A 48 -10.08 -7.14 -0.18
C ILE A 48 -9.41 -6.20 -1.19
N LEU A 49 -9.35 -4.89 -0.89
CA LEU A 49 -8.73 -3.91 -1.77
C LEU A 49 -7.22 -4.09 -1.89
N THR A 50 -6.55 -4.56 -0.82
CA THR A 50 -5.13 -4.92 -0.87
C THR A 50 -4.89 -6.10 -1.79
N ALA A 51 -5.65 -7.19 -1.64
CA ALA A 51 -5.52 -8.38 -2.47
C ALA A 51 -5.89 -8.11 -3.94
N LEU A 52 -6.94 -7.31 -4.17
CA LEU A 52 -7.33 -6.85 -5.51
C LEU A 52 -6.20 -6.01 -6.14
N GLY A 53 -5.69 -5.01 -5.42
CA GLY A 53 -4.60 -4.15 -5.91
C GLY A 53 -3.31 -4.92 -6.21
N GLU A 54 -2.95 -5.88 -5.38
CA GLU A 54 -1.81 -6.77 -5.61
C GLU A 54 -2.02 -7.66 -6.86
N THR A 55 -3.21 -8.22 -7.03
CA THR A 55 -3.56 -9.05 -8.20
C THR A 55 -3.49 -8.23 -9.50
N LEU A 56 -4.04 -7.02 -9.50
CA LEU A 56 -3.97 -6.08 -10.62
C LEU A 56 -2.52 -5.68 -10.94
N TYR A 57 -1.68 -5.50 -9.91
CA TYR A 57 -0.25 -5.26 -10.10
C TYR A 57 0.43 -6.44 -10.81
N PHE A 58 0.12 -7.68 -10.43
CA PHE A 58 0.64 -8.87 -11.11
C PHE A 58 0.16 -9.00 -12.55
N GLN A 59 -1.07 -8.54 -12.86
CA GLN A 59 -1.59 -8.41 -14.23
C GLN A 59 -0.97 -7.25 -15.03
N LYS A 60 -0.07 -6.45 -14.43
CA LYS A 60 0.48 -5.21 -15.01
C LYS A 60 -0.56 -4.13 -15.31
N GLN A 61 -1.73 -4.23 -14.68
CA GLN A 61 -2.78 -3.20 -14.68
C GLN A 61 -2.45 -2.16 -13.61
N HIS A 62 -1.37 -1.42 -13.84
CA HIS A 62 -0.78 -0.54 -12.83
C HIS A 62 -1.70 0.61 -12.40
N GLN A 63 -2.50 1.14 -13.31
CA GLN A 63 -3.41 2.26 -13.01
C GLN A 63 -4.55 1.82 -12.09
N GLU A 64 -5.12 0.64 -12.35
CA GLU A 64 -6.17 0.02 -11.57
C GLU A 64 -5.64 -0.43 -10.21
N ALA A 65 -4.44 -1.00 -10.16
CA ALA A 65 -3.76 -1.36 -8.93
C ALA A 65 -3.58 -0.14 -8.01
N VAL A 66 -3.05 0.97 -8.54
CA VAL A 66 -2.92 2.24 -7.80
C VAL A 66 -4.28 2.68 -7.24
N SER A 67 -5.33 2.66 -8.07
CA SER A 67 -6.67 3.07 -7.63
C SER A 67 -7.19 2.21 -6.48
N ALA A 68 -7.08 0.88 -6.56
CA ALA A 68 -7.54 -0.03 -5.51
C ALA A 68 -6.75 0.16 -4.20
N LEU A 69 -5.43 0.32 -4.29
CA LEU A 69 -4.56 0.47 -3.13
C LEU A 69 -4.74 1.82 -2.43
N LEU A 70 -5.01 2.90 -3.17
CA LEU A 70 -5.38 4.20 -2.58
C LEU A 70 -6.70 4.11 -1.81
N GLU A 71 -7.69 3.36 -2.31
CA GLU A 71 -8.91 3.08 -1.55
C GLU A 71 -8.63 2.24 -0.30
N ALA A 72 -7.71 1.27 -0.37
CA ALA A 72 -7.29 0.48 0.79
C ALA A 72 -6.70 1.38 1.89
N LEU A 73 -5.86 2.38 1.54
CA LEU A 73 -5.27 3.33 2.50
C LEU A 73 -6.32 4.13 3.27
N ARG A 74 -7.48 4.39 2.66
CA ARG A 74 -8.61 5.09 3.28
C ARG A 74 -9.43 4.21 4.23
N CYS A 75 -9.23 2.90 4.19
CA CYS A 75 -9.96 1.94 5.02
C CYS A 75 -9.25 1.72 6.37
N PRO A 76 -9.94 1.15 7.38
CA PRO A 76 -9.37 0.95 8.70
C PRO A 76 -8.07 0.13 8.63
N ARG A 77 -7.01 0.64 9.30
CA ARG A 77 -5.65 0.07 9.30
C ARG A 77 -4.93 0.06 7.95
N GLY A 78 -5.53 0.61 6.88
CA GLY A 78 -4.90 0.69 5.56
C GLY A 78 -3.62 1.52 5.56
N LEU A 79 -3.65 2.72 6.16
CA LEU A 79 -2.51 3.63 6.22
C LEU A 79 -1.25 3.04 6.89
N GLY A 80 -1.42 2.07 7.78
CA GLY A 80 -0.31 1.41 8.47
C GLY A 80 0.11 0.09 7.84
N ASN A 81 -0.48 -0.30 6.70
CA ASN A 81 -0.20 -1.59 6.08
C ASN A 81 1.01 -1.48 5.13
N PRO A 82 2.16 -2.11 5.46
CA PRO A 82 3.37 -2.01 4.66
C PRO A 82 3.21 -2.64 3.27
N LEU A 83 2.39 -3.69 3.12
CA LEU A 83 2.13 -4.34 1.83
C LEU A 83 1.39 -3.41 0.86
N VAL A 84 0.40 -2.66 1.36
CA VAL A 84 -0.33 -1.68 0.54
C VAL A 84 0.64 -0.63 -0.02
N HIS A 85 1.53 -0.14 0.83
CA HIS A 85 2.55 0.82 0.45
C HIS A 85 3.59 0.24 -0.53
N LEU A 86 4.04 -1.00 -0.32
CA LEU A 86 4.93 -1.68 -1.25
C LEU A 86 4.31 -1.77 -2.65
N ARG A 87 3.11 -2.37 -2.75
CA ARG A 87 2.45 -2.58 -4.05
C ARG A 87 2.10 -1.26 -4.74
N LEU A 88 1.72 -0.24 -3.97
CA LEU A 88 1.41 1.07 -4.52
C LEU A 88 2.67 1.73 -5.11
N GLY A 89 3.80 1.61 -4.41
CA GLY A 89 5.08 2.10 -4.90
C GLY A 89 5.55 1.38 -6.16
N GLN A 90 5.39 0.06 -6.22
CA GLN A 90 5.75 -0.74 -7.40
C GLN A 90 4.85 -0.49 -8.60
N ALA A 91 3.54 -0.35 -8.38
CA ALA A 91 2.60 0.00 -9.44
C ALA A 91 2.89 1.43 -9.97
N ALA A 92 3.22 2.38 -9.09
CA ALA A 92 3.63 3.72 -9.48
C ALA A 92 4.89 3.73 -10.36
N LEU A 93 5.90 2.91 -10.06
CA LEU A 93 7.06 2.71 -10.94
C LEU A 93 6.65 2.19 -12.32
N GLY A 94 5.70 1.26 -12.38
CA GLY A 94 5.14 0.76 -13.62
C GLY A 94 4.44 1.83 -14.47
N LEU A 95 3.96 2.91 -13.85
CA LEU A 95 3.39 4.09 -14.51
C LEU A 95 4.42 5.19 -14.80
N GLY A 96 5.66 5.07 -14.30
CA GLY A 96 6.66 6.12 -14.36
C GLY A 96 6.43 7.29 -13.39
N ASP A 97 5.60 7.11 -12.37
CA ASP A 97 5.40 8.11 -11.31
C ASP A 97 6.42 7.91 -10.18
N ASP A 98 7.63 8.42 -10.42
CA ASP A 98 8.76 8.31 -9.48
C ASP A 98 8.49 8.96 -8.12
N SER A 99 7.66 10.02 -8.08
CA SER A 99 7.33 10.72 -6.84
C SER A 99 6.45 9.84 -5.95
N LEU A 100 5.37 9.30 -6.52
CA LEU A 100 4.46 8.42 -5.80
C LEU A 100 5.15 7.11 -5.40
N ALA A 101 5.99 6.58 -6.29
CA ALA A 101 6.82 5.41 -6.01
C ALA A 101 7.71 5.61 -4.79
N ARG A 102 8.53 6.67 -4.77
CA ARG A 102 9.44 6.96 -3.67
C ARG A 102 8.71 7.14 -2.34
N GLU A 103 7.62 7.90 -2.33
CA GLU A 103 6.83 8.14 -1.11
C GLU A 103 6.30 6.83 -0.50
N HIS A 104 5.73 5.95 -1.33
CA HIS A 104 5.12 4.72 -0.82
C HIS A 104 6.13 3.61 -0.53
N LEU A 105 7.20 3.47 -1.32
CA LEU A 105 8.28 2.53 -0.97
C LEU A 105 8.97 2.95 0.34
N ALA A 106 9.23 4.25 0.56
CA ALA A 106 9.74 4.74 1.84
C ALA A 106 8.81 4.41 3.01
N ARG A 107 7.49 4.57 2.84
CA ARG A 107 6.51 4.21 3.88
C ARG A 107 6.47 2.72 4.17
N ALA A 108 6.59 1.87 3.15
CA ALA A 108 6.69 0.42 3.34
C ALA A 108 7.92 0.07 4.18
N TYR A 109 9.08 0.65 3.84
CA TYR A 109 10.33 0.46 4.57
C TYR A 109 10.27 0.99 6.01
N LEU A 110 9.72 2.18 6.23
CA LEU A 110 9.59 2.72 7.59
C LEU A 110 8.63 1.91 8.47
N ALA A 111 7.67 1.20 7.87
CA ALA A 111 6.69 0.40 8.60
C ALA A 111 7.16 -1.03 8.90
N ALA A 112 7.97 -1.63 8.02
CA ALA A 112 8.35 -3.05 8.13
C ALA A 112 9.76 -3.36 7.60
N ALA A 113 10.64 -2.35 7.56
CA ALA A 113 12.03 -2.43 7.15
C ALA A 113 12.26 -3.28 5.89
N GLU A 114 13.20 -4.21 5.92
CA GLU A 114 13.60 -5.02 4.77
C GLU A 114 12.68 -6.22 4.59
N GLU A 115 11.97 -6.63 5.65
CA GLU A 115 11.10 -7.80 5.67
C GLU A 115 9.98 -7.70 4.62
N VAL A 116 9.42 -6.51 4.41
CA VAL A 116 8.36 -6.32 3.40
C VAL A 116 8.88 -6.49 1.96
N PHE A 117 10.19 -6.33 1.72
CA PHE A 117 10.79 -6.43 0.38
C PHE A 117 11.33 -7.83 0.06
N GLN A 118 11.14 -8.82 0.93
CA GLN A 118 11.63 -10.17 0.69
C GLN A 118 11.01 -10.78 -0.58
N GLY A 119 11.86 -11.20 -1.52
CA GLY A 119 11.43 -11.78 -2.80
C GLY A 119 11.10 -10.74 -3.88
N GLU A 120 11.17 -9.45 -3.57
CA GLU A 120 10.99 -8.37 -4.55
C GLU A 120 12.30 -8.04 -5.30
N ASP A 121 12.20 -7.31 -6.40
CA ASP A 121 13.38 -6.75 -7.08
C ASP A 121 14.18 -5.86 -6.09
N PRO A 122 15.51 -6.10 -5.92
CA PRO A 122 16.36 -5.33 -5.01
C PRO A 122 16.31 -3.81 -5.24
N ARG A 123 16.05 -3.37 -6.47
CA ARG A 123 15.91 -1.94 -6.80
C ARG A 123 14.80 -1.26 -6.01
N HIS A 124 13.72 -1.97 -5.66
CA HIS A 124 12.65 -1.41 -4.84
C HIS A 124 13.14 -1.05 -3.44
N LEU A 125 13.96 -1.92 -2.84
CA LEU A 125 14.54 -1.67 -1.51
C LEU A 125 15.56 -0.53 -1.54
N GLU A 126 16.37 -0.44 -2.60
CA GLU A 126 17.31 0.67 -2.80
C GLU A 126 16.57 2.02 -2.83
N ILE A 127 15.52 2.13 -3.66
CA ILE A 127 14.68 3.33 -3.73
C ILE A 127 14.05 3.63 -2.37
N ALA A 128 13.56 2.60 -1.66
CA ALA A 128 12.93 2.75 -0.36
C ALA A 128 13.87 3.34 0.68
N ARG A 129 15.11 2.82 0.77
CA ARG A 129 16.14 3.27 1.71
C ARG A 129 16.55 4.72 1.43
N GLU A 130 16.82 5.04 0.17
CA GLU A 130 17.17 6.41 -0.24
C GLU A 130 16.07 7.41 0.13
N ALA A 131 14.82 7.10 -0.24
CA ALA A 131 13.69 7.98 0.02
C ALA A 131 13.35 8.09 1.52
N ALA A 132 13.48 7.00 2.29
CA ALA A 132 13.28 7.02 3.74
C ALA A 132 14.36 7.84 4.45
N GLY A 133 15.63 7.72 4.04
CA GLY A 133 16.74 8.51 4.58
C GLY A 133 16.52 10.01 4.39
N ALA A 134 16.24 10.44 3.16
CA ALA A 134 15.97 11.84 2.85
C ALA A 134 14.79 12.42 3.64
N ARG A 135 13.78 11.60 3.93
CA ARG A 135 12.63 11.99 4.74
C ARG A 135 12.98 12.17 6.22
N LEU A 136 13.79 11.29 6.79
CA LEU A 136 14.24 11.40 8.18
C LEU A 136 15.15 12.61 8.39
N GLU A 137 16.05 12.87 7.45
CA GLU A 137 16.90 14.08 7.45
C GLU A 137 16.06 15.36 7.40
N SER A 138 15.08 15.40 6.48
CA SER A 138 14.16 16.55 6.36
C SER A 138 13.32 16.75 7.62
N ALA A 139 12.87 15.67 8.26
CA ALA A 139 12.12 15.74 9.51
C ALA A 139 12.98 16.24 10.68
N GLN A 140 14.24 15.79 10.76
CA GLN A 140 15.18 16.25 11.79
C GLN A 140 15.51 17.74 11.63
N ALA A 141 15.79 18.20 10.41
CA ALA A 141 16.05 19.61 10.14
C ALA A 141 14.87 20.51 10.56
N HIS A 142 13.64 20.08 10.33
CA HIS A 142 12.45 20.82 10.77
C HIS A 142 12.33 20.88 12.30
N VAL A 143 12.65 19.80 13.01
CA VAL A 143 12.66 19.78 14.49
C VAL A 143 13.73 20.74 15.03
N ASP A 144 14.93 20.72 14.45
CA ASP A 144 16.04 21.59 14.87
C ASP A 144 15.72 23.08 14.65
N GLU A 145 15.07 23.43 13.52
CA GLU A 145 14.61 24.80 13.24
C GLU A 145 13.56 25.28 14.24
N VAL A 146 12.57 24.45 14.58
CA VAL A 146 11.54 24.80 15.56
C VAL A 146 12.16 24.98 16.95
N ALA A 147 13.09 24.11 17.36
CA ALA A 147 13.78 24.21 18.65
C ALA A 147 14.61 25.50 18.77
N LEU A 148 15.32 25.90 17.71
CA LEU A 148 16.10 27.15 17.66
C LEU A 148 15.20 28.41 17.68
N GLY A 149 14.02 28.34 17.06
CA GLY A 149 13.04 29.43 17.03
C GLY A 149 12.39 29.69 18.40
N ASP A 150 12.11 28.65 19.17
CA ASP A 150 11.56 28.78 20.53
C ASP A 150 12.61 29.24 21.55
N ALA A 151 13.86 28.79 21.43
CA ALA A 151 14.97 29.26 22.27
C ALA A 151 15.30 30.76 22.08
N SER A 152 14.92 31.34 20.93
CA SER A 152 15.10 32.76 20.62
C SER A 152 13.93 33.64 21.07
N ARG A 153 12.90 33.06 21.68
CA ARG A 153 11.64 33.73 22.09
C ARG A 153 11.45 33.86 23.60
N GLU A 154 12.42 33.47 24.43
CA GLU A 154 12.34 33.70 25.88
C GLU A 154 12.65 35.18 26.22
N PRO A 155 11.84 35.85 27.07
CA PRO A 155 12.04 37.23 27.51
C PRO A 155 13.15 37.42 28.54
#